data_AF-A0A3B8PIM9-F1
#
_entry.id   AF-A0A3B8PIM9-F1
#
_cell.length_a   1.000
_cell.length_b   1.000
_cell.length_c   1.000
_cell.angle_alpha   90.00
_cell.angle_beta   90.00
_cell.angle_gamma   90.00
#
_symmetry.space_group_name_H-M   'P 1'
#
loop_
_entity.id
_entity.type
_entity.pdbx_description
1 polymer ?
#
loop_
_entity_poly.entity_id
_entity_poly.type
_entity_poly.pdbx_seq_one_letter_code
_entity_poly.pdbx_strand_id
1 'polypeptide(L)' 'MRIRDTLLVLGTILCLLAPSAADAATPRVFPEGKRPDDSRLKSQKHLNAYFPFLVPGTREAWEVRKRELKQRILV' A
#
# COMPACT_ATOMS: atom_id res chain seq x y z
N MET A 1 26.60 -13.03 -51.53
CA MET A 1 25.31 -13.02 -50.79
C MET A 1 25.45 -13.64 -49.40
N ARG A 2 25.82 -14.92 -49.28
CA ARG A 2 25.95 -15.67 -48.00
C ARG A 2 26.50 -14.94 -46.76
N ILE A 3 27.65 -14.25 -46.83
CA ILE A 3 28.30 -13.66 -45.63
C ILE A 3 27.58 -12.41 -45.11
N ARG A 4 27.10 -11.54 -46.01
CA ARG A 4 26.37 -10.34 -45.63
C ARG A 4 25.05 -10.71 -44.96
N ASP A 5 24.38 -11.72 -45.50
CA ASP A 5 23.10 -12.19 -45.00
C ASP A 5 23.25 -12.88 -43.63
N THR A 6 24.32 -13.68 -43.42
CA THR A 6 24.61 -14.24 -42.09
C THR A 6 24.99 -13.19 -41.05
N LEU A 7 25.72 -12.14 -41.44
CA LEU A 7 26.04 -11.04 -40.52
C LEU A 7 24.79 -10.23 -40.14
N LEU A 8 23.87 -10.02 -41.09
CA LEU A 8 22.59 -9.37 -40.81
C LEU A 8 21.71 -10.21 -39.87
N VAL A 9 21.63 -11.52 -40.10
CA VAL A 9 20.89 -12.45 -39.22
C VAL A 9 21.50 -12.48 -37.82
N LEU A 10 22.83 -12.58 -37.72
CA LEU A 10 23.51 -12.60 -36.43
C LEU A 10 23.31 -11.29 -35.66
N GLY A 11 23.41 -10.14 -36.34
CA GLY A 11 23.14 -8.83 -35.74
C GLY A 11 21.70 -8.67 -35.27
N THR A 12 20.74 -9.22 -36.02
CA THR A 12 19.33 -9.20 -35.64
C THR A 12 19.09 -10.05 -34.39
N ILE A 13 19.63 -11.27 -34.35
CA ILE A 13 19.54 -12.14 -33.17
C ILE A 13 20.17 -11.47 -31.95
N LEU A 14 21.34 -10.84 -32.11
CA LEU A 14 22.00 -10.13 -31.02
C LEU A 14 21.16 -8.96 -30.48
N CYS A 15 20.51 -8.19 -31.35
CA CYS A 15 19.61 -7.11 -30.93
C CYS A 15 18.34 -7.63 -30.22
N LEU A 16 17.78 -8.77 -30.62
CA LEU A 16 16.61 -9.35 -29.96
C LEU A 16 16.95 -9.96 -28.59
N LEU A 17 18.19 -10.43 -28.38
CA LEU A 17 18.63 -11.01 -27.11
C LEU A 17 19.18 -9.96 -26.12
N ALA A 18 19.26 -8.69 -26.52
CA ALA A 18 19.74 -7.64 -25.63
C ALA A 18 18.77 -7.45 -24.45
N PRO A 19 19.23 -7.59 -23.19
CA PRO A 19 18.38 -7.36 -22.03
C PRO A 19 17.91 -5.89 -22.02
N SER A 20 16.62 -5.68 -21.78
CA SER A 20 16.09 -4.34 -21.58
C SER A 20 16.66 -3.74 -20.30
N ALA A 21 17.47 -2.70 -20.42
CA ALA A 21 18.02 -1.94 -19.28
C ALA A 21 17.05 -0.89 -18.72
N ALA A 22 15.77 -0.97 -19.09
CA ALA A 22 14.75 -0.07 -18.58
C ALA A 22 14.42 -0.46 -17.12
N ASP A 23 15.01 0.27 -16.17
CA ASP A 23 14.60 0.24 -14.77
C ASP A 23 13.23 0.94 -14.66
N ALA A 24 12.17 0.17 -14.88
CA ALA A 24 10.79 0.63 -14.83
C ALA A 24 10.33 0.75 -13.37
N ALA A 25 11.05 1.53 -12.56
CA ALA A 25 10.59 1.88 -11.23
C ALA A 25 9.25 2.60 -11.34
N THR A 26 8.22 2.06 -10.69
CA THR A 26 6.89 2.69 -10.67
C THR A 26 7.01 4.09 -10.06
N PRO A 27 6.30 5.10 -10.60
CA PRO A 27 6.29 6.43 -10.00
C PRO A 27 5.84 6.35 -8.53
N ARG A 28 6.70 6.79 -7.61
CA ARG A 28 6.40 6.83 -6.18
C ARG A 28 6.15 8.26 -5.74
N VAL A 29 5.13 8.45 -4.90
CA VAL A 29 4.87 9.73 -4.24
C VAL A 29 5.95 10.06 -3.21
N PHE A 30 6.51 9.03 -2.55
CA PHE A 30 7.58 9.16 -1.56
C PHE A 30 8.83 8.40 -1.99
N PRO A 31 10.03 8.81 -1.55
CA PRO A 31 11.25 8.05 -1.76
C PRO A 31 11.15 6.62 -1.20
N GLU A 32 12.02 5.74 -1.69
CA GLU A 32 12.10 4.38 -1.16
C GLU A 32 12.30 4.37 0.36
N GLY A 33 11.60 3.46 1.05
CA GLY A 33 11.67 3.34 2.51
C GLY A 33 11.01 4.50 3.27
N LYS A 34 10.43 5.49 2.60
CA LYS A 34 9.66 6.57 3.23
C LYS A 34 8.17 6.30 3.13
N ARG A 35 7.47 6.61 4.21
CA ARG A 35 6.00 6.54 4.32
C ARG A 35 5.45 7.93 4.63
N PRO A 36 4.20 8.23 4.25
CA PRO A 36 3.53 9.45 4.71
C PRO A 36 3.45 9.49 6.24
N ASP A 37 3.43 10.69 6.81
CA ASP A 37 3.15 10.90 8.24
C ASP A 37 1.64 10.73 8.52
N ASP A 38 1.14 9.53 8.27
CA ASP A 38 -0.22 9.13 8.59
C ASP A 38 -0.27 8.60 10.03
N SER A 39 -1.08 9.25 10.86
CA SER A 39 -1.31 8.83 12.25
C SER A 39 -1.76 7.37 12.40
N ARG A 40 -2.38 6.78 11.37
CA ARG A 40 -2.84 5.39 11.35
C ARG A 40 -1.70 4.38 11.14
N LEU A 41 -0.55 4.82 10.63
CA LEU A 41 0.63 3.98 10.44
C LEU A 41 1.56 3.96 11.66
N LYS A 42 1.21 4.70 12.71
CA LYS A 42 1.91 4.69 14.01
C LYS A 42 1.65 3.37 14.74
N SER A 43 2.32 3.20 15.89
CA SER A 43 2.13 2.00 16.72
C SER A 43 0.66 1.77 17.05
N GLN A 44 0.26 0.50 17.13
CA GLN A 44 -1.11 0.12 17.47
C GLN A 44 -1.47 0.67 18.87
N LYS A 45 -2.70 1.17 18.99
CA LYS A 45 -3.23 1.63 20.28
C LYS A 45 -3.43 0.44 21.21
N HIS A 46 -3.03 0.56 22.48
CA HIS A 46 -3.36 -0.38 23.54
C HIS A 46 -4.68 -0.01 24.24
N LEU A 47 -5.17 -0.88 25.14
CA LEU A 47 -6.45 -0.68 25.84
C LEU A 47 -6.53 0.61 26.65
N ASN A 48 -5.39 1.11 27.15
CA ASN A 48 -5.32 2.37 27.90
C ASN A 48 -5.01 3.61 27.02
N ALA A 49 -5.06 3.50 25.69
CA ALA A 49 -4.76 4.61 24.80
C ALA A 49 -5.92 5.62 24.75
N TYR A 50 -5.69 6.79 24.18
CA TYR A 50 -6.77 7.76 23.96
C TYR A 50 -7.76 7.25 22.91
N PHE A 51 -9.02 7.13 23.32
CA PHE A 51 -10.16 6.88 22.44
C PHE A 51 -11.07 8.10 22.44
N PRO A 52 -11.47 8.62 21.26
CA PRO A 52 -12.27 9.83 21.16
C PRO A 52 -13.76 9.55 21.43
N PHE A 53 -14.06 8.81 22.49
CA PHE A 53 -15.41 8.61 22.98
C PHE A 53 -15.43 8.64 24.50
N LEU A 54 -16.49 9.21 25.05
CA LEU A 54 -16.73 9.19 26.48
C LEU A 54 -17.06 7.76 26.91
N VAL A 55 -16.32 7.23 27.87
CA VAL A 55 -16.60 5.94 28.48
C VAL A 55 -17.79 6.11 29.43
N PRO A 56 -18.90 5.37 29.24
CA PRO A 56 -20.03 5.46 30.16
C PRO A 56 -19.62 5.07 31.59
N GLY A 57 -19.95 5.92 32.56
CA GLY A 57 -19.60 5.69 33.97
C GLY A 57 -20.46 4.67 34.69
N THR A 58 -21.57 4.21 34.09
CA THR A 58 -22.49 3.23 34.67
C THR A 58 -22.93 2.18 33.66
N ARG A 59 -23.47 1.07 34.16
CA ARG A 59 -24.00 -0.03 33.35
C ARG A 59 -25.20 0.41 32.51
N GLU A 60 -26.08 1.23 33.08
CA GLU A 60 -27.28 1.73 32.42
C GLU A 60 -26.90 2.63 31.24
N ALA A 61 -25.93 3.53 31.44
CA ALA A 61 -25.41 4.38 30.39
C ALA A 61 -24.70 3.58 29.28
N TRP A 62 -24.04 2.48 29.64
CA TRP A 62 -23.45 1.55 28.67
C TRP A 62 -24.50 0.89 27.78
N GLU A 63 -25.59 0.37 28.34
CA GLU A 63 -26.64 -0.28 27.54
C GLU A 63 -27.34 0.69 26.57
N VAL A 64 -27.49 1.97 26.94
CA VAL A 64 -27.95 3.01 26.01
C VAL A 64 -26.95 3.19 24.87
N ARG A 65 -25.68 3.46 25.20
CA ARG A 65 -24.62 3.72 24.20
C ARG A 65 -24.42 2.55 23.24
N LYS A 66 -24.50 1.31 23.74
CA LYS A 66 -24.39 0.08 22.96
C LYS A 66 -25.50 -0.05 21.93
N ARG A 67 -26.74 0.29 22.27
CA ARG A 67 -27.87 0.29 21.31
C ARG A 67 -27.64 1.31 20.20
N GLU A 68 -27.27 2.53 20.54
CA GLU A 68 -26.96 3.58 19.57
C GLU A 68 -25.80 3.18 18.64
N LEU A 69 -24.75 2.56 19.19
CA LEU A 69 -23.61 2.10 18.41
C LEU A 69 -24.04 1.03 17.40
N LYS A 70 -24.85 0.06 17.82
CA LYS A 70 -25.38 -0.97 16.91
C LYS A 70 -26.15 -0.35 15.74
N GLN A 71 -27.01 0.63 16.00
CA GLN A 71 -27.76 1.32 14.95
C GLN A 71 -26.87 2.05 13.95
N ARG A 72 -25.74 2.62 14.40
CA ARG A 72 -24.79 3.33 13.52
C ARG A 72 -23.92 2.40 12.68
N ILE A 73 -23.67 1.17 13.13
CA ILE A 73 -22.81 0.20 12.44
C ILE A 73 -23.60 -0.63 11.41
N LEU A 74 -24.91 -0.80 11.61
CA LEU A 74 -25.83 -1.55 10.73
C LEU A 74 -26.12 -0.83 9.39
N VAL A 75 -25.08 -0.30 8.72
CA VAL A 75 -25.17 0.13 7.31
C VAL A 75 -25.07 -1.09 6.40
#